data_AF-A0AAD9KH32-F1
#
_entry.id   AF-A0AAD9KH32-F1
#
_cell.length_a   1.000
_cell.length_b   1.000
_cell.length_c   1.000
_cell.angle_alpha   90.00
_cell.angle_beta   90.00
_cell.angle_gamma   90.00
#
_symmetry.space_group_name_H-M   'P 1'
#
loop_
_entity.id
_entity.type
_entity.pdbx_description
1 polymer ?
#
loop_
_entity_poly.entity_id
_entity_poly.type
_entity_poly.pdbx_seq_one_letter_code
_entity_poly.pdbx_strand_id
1 'polypeptide(L)'
;MKITWMDIVTNKEILEQTGLLSMEDLLIRKNLRWTGHLMRMSPKQVLYSQLSSGHRKRGRPRLRFSDTIKRNLKLRHKDRLMDITVTAER
;
A
#
# COMPACT_ATOMS: atom_id res chain seq x y z
N MET A 1 22.90 12.81 11.75
CA MET A 1 22.82 11.40 11.28
C MET A 1 24.17 11.04 10.69
N LYS A 2 24.85 10.01 11.22
CA LYS A 2 26.17 9.57 10.74
C LYS A 2 26.03 8.16 10.19
N ILE A 3 25.50 8.05 8.97
CA ILE A 3 25.59 6.83 8.18
C ILE A 3 26.64 7.12 7.12
N THR A 4 27.71 6.34 7.12
CA THR A 4 28.76 6.38 6.12
C THR A 4 28.49 5.31 5.06
N TRP A 5 29.04 5.47 3.86
CA TRP A 5 28.84 4.52 2.77
C TRP A 5 29.44 3.12 3.07
N MET A 6 30.36 3.04 4.05
CA MET A 6 30.99 1.80 4.49
C MET A 6 30.08 0.99 5.44
N ASP A 7 29.05 1.62 6.00
CA ASP A 7 28.12 0.97 6.92
C ASP A 7 27.18 0.05 6.14
N ILE A 8 27.21 -1.25 6.46
CA ILE A 8 26.32 -2.25 5.87
C ILE A 8 25.02 -2.27 6.68
N VAL A 9 24.15 -1.30 6.40
CA VAL A 9 22.86 -1.12 7.09
C VAL A 9 21.72 -1.51 6.16
N THR A 10 20.70 -2.18 6.70
CA THR A 10 19.53 -2.57 5.90
C THR A 10 18.61 -1.38 5.64
N ASN A 11 17.96 -1.32 4.47
CA ASN A 11 16.98 -0.28 4.16
C ASN A 11 15.90 -0.10 5.24
N LYS A 12 15.51 -1.19 5.92
CA LYS A 12 14.54 -1.15 7.02
C LYS A 12 15.05 -0.33 8.21
N GLU A 13 16.30 -0.57 8.62
CA GLU A 13 16.93 0.14 9.73
C GLU A 13 17.10 1.63 9.41
N ILE A 14 17.45 1.96 8.17
CA ILE A 14 17.54 3.35 7.71
C ILE A 14 16.16 4.04 7.80
N LEU A 15 15.09 3.38 7.36
CA LEU A 15 13.73 3.93 7.44
C LEU A 15 13.27 4.13 8.89
N GLU A 16 13.55 3.17 9.78
CA GLU A 16 13.24 3.28 11.21
C GLU A 16 14.02 4.43 11.87
N GLN A 17 15.32 4.54 11.60
CA GLN A 17 16.18 5.57 12.17
C GLN A 17 15.83 6.98 11.68
N THR A 18 15.37 7.10 10.43
CA THR A 18 14.99 8.38 9.83
C THR A 18 13.52 8.75 10.09
N GLY A 19 12.71 7.80 10.58
CA GLY A 19 11.26 7.94 10.68
C GLY A 19 10.57 8.10 9.32
N LEU A 20 11.24 7.71 8.23
CA LEU A 20 10.70 7.80 6.89
C LEU A 20 9.83 6.59 6.56
N LEU A 21 8.89 6.82 5.65
CA LEU A 21 8.02 5.76 5.15
C LEU A 21 8.72 4.99 4.05
N SER A 22 8.44 3.69 3.99
CA SER A 22 8.85 2.92 2.83
C SER A 22 8.17 3.44 1.56
N MET A 23 8.78 3.16 0.41
CA MET A 23 8.18 3.46 -0.89
C MET A 23 6.81 2.77 -1.04
N GLU A 24 6.67 1.55 -0.51
CA GLU A 24 5.41 0.80 -0.54
C GLU A 24 4.31 1.54 0.25
N ASP A 25 4.62 2.03 1.45
CA ASP A 25 3.68 2.79 2.29
C ASP A 25 3.22 4.07 1.61
N LEU A 26 4.14 4.80 0.97
CA LEU A 26 3.82 6.02 0.23
C LEU A 26 2.87 5.72 -0.92
N LEU A 27 3.12 4.65 -1.69
CA LEU A 27 2.27 4.23 -2.80
C LEU A 27 0.89 3.79 -2.31
N ILE A 28 0.80 3.00 -1.23
CA ILE A 28 -0.46 2.59 -0.62
C ILE A 28 -1.26 3.81 -0.16
N ARG A 29 -0.62 4.75 0.56
CA ARG A 29 -1.27 5.98 1.05
C ARG A 29 -1.81 6.84 -0.10
N LYS A 30 -1.01 7.06 -1.15
CA LYS A 30 -1.43 7.83 -2.34
C LYS A 30 -2.59 7.15 -3.06
N ASN A 31 -2.51 5.84 -3.28
CA ASN A 31 -3.56 5.05 -3.91
C ASN A 31 -4.88 5.13 -3.13
N LEU A 32 -4.85 4.95 -1.80
CA LEU A 32 -6.06 5.01 -0.98
C LEU A 32 -6.68 6.42 -0.94
N ARG A 33 -5.86 7.48 -0.86
CA ARG A 33 -6.33 8.87 -0.92
C ARG A 33 -7.03 9.17 -2.25
N TRP A 34 -6.39 8.80 -3.37
CA TRP A 34 -6.97 8.97 -4.70
C TRP A 34 -8.26 8.17 -4.87
N THR A 35 -8.28 6.93 -4.38
CA THR A 35 -9.49 6.08 -4.41
C THR A 35 -10.63 6.71 -3.61
N GLY A 36 -10.34 7.22 -2.40
CA GLY A 36 -11.35 7.93 -1.61
C GLY A 36 -11.90 9.16 -2.31
N HIS A 37 -11.06 9.89 -3.05
CA HIS A 37 -11.50 10.99 -3.90
C HIS A 37 -12.40 10.49 -5.05
N LEU A 38 -11.98 9.45 -5.79
CA LEU A 38 -12.80 8.84 -6.84
C LEU A 38 -14.16 8.35 -6.35
N MET A 39 -14.23 7.75 -5.16
CA MET A 39 -15.49 7.27 -4.59
C MET A 39 -16.49 8.39 -4.29
N ARG A 40 -16.00 9.60 -3.98
CA ARG A 40 -16.82 10.80 -3.78
C ARG A 40 -17.19 11.49 -5.10
N MET A 41 -16.48 11.17 -6.19
CA MET A 41 -16.77 11.69 -7.52
C MET A 41 -17.78 10.79 -8.26
N SER A 42 -18.52 11.34 -9.23
CA SER A 42 -19.58 10.64 -9.96
C SER A 42 -19.14 9.55 -10.94
N PRO A 43 -17.97 9.56 -11.63
CA PRO A 43 -17.64 8.50 -12.59
C PRO A 43 -17.07 7.28 -11.88
N LYS A 44 -17.95 6.46 -11.31
CA LYS A 44 -17.63 5.17 -10.69
C LYS A 44 -17.21 4.10 -11.70
N GLN A 45 -17.38 4.36 -13.01
CA GLN A 45 -17.06 3.41 -14.09
C GLN A 45 -15.59 3.00 -14.10
N VAL A 46 -14.66 3.90 -13.82
CA VAL A 46 -13.22 3.57 -13.78
C VAL A 46 -12.93 2.56 -12.66
N LEU A 47 -13.52 2.75 -11.48
CA LEU A 47 -13.33 1.91 -10.29
C LEU A 47 -13.84 0.48 -10.49
N TYR A 48 -14.97 0.34 -11.19
CA TYR A 48 -15.65 -0.94 -11.40
C TYR A 48 -15.54 -1.48 -12.81
N SER A 49 -14.69 -0.89 -13.66
CA SER A 49 -14.51 -1.34 -15.04
C SER A 49 -14.13 -2.83 -15.05
N GLN A 50 -14.94 -3.61 -15.75
CA GLN A 50 -14.68 -5.02 -16.03
C GLN A 50 -14.67 -5.19 -17.55
N LEU A 51 -14.05 -6.28 -18.02
CA LEU A 51 -14.26 -6.69 -19.40
C LEU A 51 -15.76 -6.92 -19.61
N SER A 52 -16.33 -6.29 -20.64
CA SER A 52 -17.71 -6.51 -21.06
C SER A 52 -17.91 -7.90 -21.66
N SER A 53 -16.85 -8.52 -22.18
CA SER A 53 -16.84 -9.86 -22.74
C SER A 53 -15.48 -10.54 -22.55
N GLY A 54 -15.48 -11.88 -22.45
CA GLY A 54 -14.26 -12.70 -22.35
C GLY A 54 -13.96 -13.23 -20.95
N HIS A 55 -13.24 -14.36 -20.89
CA HIS A 55 -12.85 -15.04 -19.65
C HIS A 55 -11.42 -14.70 -19.26
N ARG A 56 -11.13 -14.62 -17.96
CA ARG A 56 -9.76 -14.43 -17.47
C ARG A 56 -8.98 -15.73 -17.61
N LYS A 57 -7.70 -15.62 -17.99
CA LYS A 57 -6.78 -16.75 -18.00
C LYS A 57 -6.70 -17.38 -16.60
N ARG A 58 -6.72 -18.71 -16.52
CA ARG A 58 -6.46 -19.44 -15.28
C ARG A 58 -5.01 -19.20 -14.81
N GLY A 59 -4.76 -19.23 -13.51
CA GLY A 59 -3.44 -19.02 -12.90
C GLY A 59 -3.33 -17.70 -12.15
N ARG A 60 -2.38 -16.83 -12.54
CA ARG A 60 -2.14 -15.51 -11.91
C ARG A 60 -2.56 -14.35 -12.82
N PRO A 61 -3.87 -14.06 -12.98
CA PRO A 61 -4.34 -12.84 -13.62
C PRO A 61 -3.75 -11.59 -12.98
N ARG A 62 -3.59 -10.52 -13.78
CA ARG A 62 -3.34 -9.18 -13.23
C ARG A 62 -4.51 -8.77 -12.33
N LEU A 63 -4.20 -8.17 -11.18
CA LEU A 63 -5.19 -7.65 -10.26
C LEU A 63 -5.99 -6.52 -10.92
N ARG A 64 -7.30 -6.49 -10.67
CA ARG A 64 -8.11 -5.32 -11.04
C ARG A 64 -7.75 -4.17 -10.12
N PHE A 65 -8.12 -2.96 -10.54
CA PHE A 65 -7.96 -1.78 -9.69
C PHE A 65 -8.67 -1.93 -8.34
N SER A 66 -9.90 -2.47 -8.34
CA SER A 66 -10.66 -2.76 -7.11
C SER A 66 -9.99 -3.82 -6.21
N ASP A 67 -9.34 -4.83 -6.79
CA ASP A 67 -8.61 -5.86 -6.02
C ASP A 67 -7.33 -5.28 -5.39
N THR A 68 -6.65 -4.38 -6.10
CA THR A 68 -5.51 -3.62 -5.59
C THR A 68 -5.90 -2.76 -4.39
N ILE A 69 -7.06 -2.08 -4.45
CA ILE A 69 -7.57 -1.30 -3.31
C ILE A 69 -7.84 -2.20 -2.10
N LYS A 70 -8.51 -3.35 -2.30
CA LYS A 70 -8.76 -4.31 -1.23
C LYS A 70 -7.45 -4.81 -0.59
N ARG A 71 -6.43 -5.07 -1.39
CA ARG A 71 -5.09 -5.44 -0.91
C ARG A 71 -4.47 -4.31 -0.08
N ASN A 72 -4.48 -3.09 -0.60
CA ASN A 72 -3.92 -1.90 0.07
C ASN A 72 -4.60 -1.62 1.41
N LEU A 73 -5.93 -1.78 1.48
CA LEU A 73 -6.67 -1.69 2.73
C LEU A 73 -6.21 -2.76 3.73
N LYS A 74 -6.13 -4.03 3.30
CA LYS A 74 -5.68 -5.13 4.18
C LYS A 74 -4.27 -4.90 4.73
N LEU A 75 -3.35 -4.39 3.91
CA LEU A 75 -1.98 -4.07 4.34
C LEU A 75 -2.01 -2.98 5.42
N ARG A 76 -2.67 -1.84 5.14
CA ARG A 76 -2.77 -0.72 6.09
C ARG A 76 -3.54 -1.06 7.39
N HIS A 77 -4.42 -2.07 7.36
CA HIS A 77 -5.09 -2.58 8.56
C HIS A 77 -4.20 -3.49 9.41
N LYS A 78 -3.29 -4.26 8.78
CA LYS A 78 -2.30 -5.08 9.49
C LYS A 78 -1.22 -4.21 10.14
N ASP A 79 -0.77 -3.15 9.46
CA ASP A 79 0.25 -2.25 9.99
C ASP A 79 -0.23 -1.51 11.25
N ARG A 80 -1.54 -1.21 11.34
CA ARG A 80 -2.13 -0.58 12.53
C ARG A 80 -2.09 -1.48 13.78
N LEU A 81 -2.02 -2.80 13.63
CA LEU A 81 -1.85 -3.72 14.76
C LEU A 81 -0.39 -3.77 15.24
N MET A 82 0.57 -3.66 14.31
CA MET A 82 2.01 -3.60 14.63
C MET A 82 2.35 -2.31 15.40
N ASP A 83 1.77 -1.17 15.00
CA ASP A 83 1.94 0.11 15.71
C ASP A 83 1.42 0.02 17.16
N ILE A 84 0.30 -0.67 17.42
CA ILE A 84 -0.25 -0.82 18.78
C ILE A 84 0.63 -1.72 19.65
N THR A 85 1.15 -2.83 19.11
CA THR A 85 2.06 -3.72 19.86
C THR A 85 3.38 -3.04 20.22
N VAL A 86 3.94 -2.20 19.34
CA VAL A 86 5.18 -1.46 19.63
C VAL A 86 4.95 -0.31 20.63
N THR A 87 3.74 0.25 20.68
CA THR A 87 3.39 1.33 21.62
C THR A 87 2.90 0.81 22.98
N ALA A 88 2.56 -0.48 23.10
CA ALA A 88 2.10 -1.11 24.34
C ALA A 88 3.25 -1.71 25.19
N GLU A 89 4.46 -1.83 24.65
CA GLU A 89 5.66 -2.35 25.33
C GLU A 89 6.64 -1.23 25.73
N ARG A 90 6.14 -0.03 26.06
CA ARG A 90 6.96 1.08 26.57
C ARG A 90 6.46 1.62 27.89
#